data_AF-A0A2E9W4K7-F1
#
_entry.id   AF-A0A2E9W4K7-F1
#
_cell.length_a   1.000
_cell.length_b   1.000
_cell.length_c   1.000
_cell.angle_alpha   90.00
_cell.angle_beta   90.00
_cell.angle_gamma   90.00
#
_symmetry.space_group_name_H-M   'P 1'
#
loop_
_entity.id
_entity.type
_entity.pdbx_description
1 polymer ?
#
loop_
_entity_poly.entity_id
_entity_poly.type
_entity_poly.pdbx_seq_one_letter_code
_entity_poly.pdbx_strand_id
1 'polypeptide(L)'
;MSGTGKVDGRALADGLAGASAAAYTAVMRPVEGTILTVVRESSTAALSSAGEGGDLLAVAEAARIAGGDALERTPELLPVLAEAGVVDAGGSGFLLLLDALLTAVDGRALPEPPEVSGPVAGSVGDGHPSGQDGTRYEVMYFLEAADDDVPGFKEAWDSLGDSIVVVGGDGIWNCHVHTDDIGAAIEAGIAVGRPHRIRVTDLYEEVEEQTWVREHIEDDGPTDPIDCAVVAVANGDGLRQIFRSLGVRRVVVGGQSMNPSTTDLLEAVEAVPADEVVILPNNGNIIPVAEQVDGQTTKTVRVVPTRGVTEGFASLLEYDPCGTADGNATAMAAAASAVLAGEVTVAVRDAGSEAGAISEGDHLGLSGGKVMVIAGSLFAATTGLFDTVVTDEHELVTLIEGADADEATTASIVSWLEAEHPDLEVETHVGGQPLYPYYLGIE
;
A
#
# COMPACT_ATOMS: atom_id res chain seq x y z
N MET A 1 9.02 1.58 35.10
CA MET A 1 10.25 1.02 35.74
C MET A 1 11.44 1.92 35.41
N SER A 2 12.11 2.45 36.42
CA SER A 2 13.38 3.17 36.25
C SER A 2 14.51 2.16 36.05
N GLY A 3 15.07 2.06 34.84
CA GLY A 3 16.09 1.06 34.51
C GLY A 3 17.39 1.69 34.00
N THR A 4 18.37 1.82 34.88
CA THR A 4 19.79 2.10 34.56
C THR A 4 20.66 0.83 34.60
N GLY A 5 20.10 -0.36 34.37
CA GLY A 5 20.77 -1.66 34.56
C GLY A 5 20.90 -2.47 33.27
N LYS A 6 21.96 -3.28 33.18
CA LYS A 6 22.18 -4.26 32.09
C LYS A 6 20.93 -5.11 31.89
N VAL A 7 20.53 -5.31 30.63
CA VAL A 7 19.48 -6.26 30.25
C VAL A 7 20.04 -7.68 30.47
N ASP A 8 19.50 -8.41 31.45
CA ASP A 8 19.82 -9.80 31.74
C ASP A 8 18.58 -10.70 31.51
N GLY A 9 18.75 -12.02 31.65
CA GLY A 9 17.66 -12.98 31.43
C GLY A 9 16.45 -12.72 32.32
N ARG A 10 16.65 -12.22 33.55
CA ARG A 10 15.55 -11.91 34.45
C ARG A 10 14.77 -10.69 33.98
N ALA A 11 15.46 -9.63 33.59
CA ALA A 11 14.83 -8.42 33.04
C ALA A 11 14.02 -8.73 31.77
N LEU A 12 14.53 -9.59 30.89
CA LEU A 12 13.80 -10.02 29.69
C LEU A 12 12.53 -10.81 30.06
N ALA A 13 12.63 -11.79 30.97
CA ALA A 13 11.49 -12.60 31.38
C ALA A 13 10.39 -11.76 32.06
N ASP A 14 10.76 -10.86 32.97
CA ASP A 14 9.79 -9.96 33.63
C ASP A 14 9.17 -8.98 32.61
N GLY A 15 9.94 -8.55 31.60
CA GLY A 15 9.45 -7.73 30.48
C GLY A 15 8.43 -8.45 29.60
N LEU A 16 8.70 -9.70 29.19
CA LEU A 16 7.76 -10.54 28.44
C LEU A 16 6.49 -10.84 29.23
N ALA A 17 6.61 -11.05 30.55
CA ALA A 17 5.47 -11.21 31.44
C ALA A 17 4.61 -9.95 31.53
N GLY A 18 5.24 -8.78 31.65
CA GLY A 18 4.55 -7.50 31.60
C GLY A 18 3.85 -7.26 30.26
N ALA A 19 4.52 -7.56 29.15
CA ALA A 19 3.96 -7.43 27.80
C ALA A 19 2.75 -8.35 27.59
N SER A 20 2.84 -9.61 28.04
CA SER A 20 1.73 -10.57 27.99
C SER A 20 0.52 -10.05 28.79
N ALA A 21 0.72 -9.61 30.04
CA ALA A 21 -0.36 -9.07 30.86
C ALA A 21 -1.00 -7.82 30.25
N ALA A 22 -0.18 -6.93 29.69
CA ALA A 22 -0.65 -5.71 29.02
C ALA A 22 -1.48 -6.04 27.77
N ALA A 23 -1.02 -6.99 26.95
CA ALA A 23 -1.73 -7.41 25.73
C ALA A 23 -3.12 -7.98 26.05
N TYR A 24 -3.24 -8.85 27.05
CA TYR A 24 -4.54 -9.39 27.48
C TYR A 24 -5.47 -8.34 28.11
N THR A 25 -4.90 -7.30 28.72
CA THR A 25 -5.69 -6.20 29.31
C THR A 25 -6.16 -5.20 28.24
N ALA A 26 -5.39 -5.06 27.17
CA ALA A 26 -5.66 -4.13 26.08
C ALA A 26 -6.83 -4.56 25.19
N VAL A 27 -7.00 -5.87 25.00
CA VAL A 27 -8.01 -6.47 24.13
C VAL A 27 -9.27 -6.81 24.94
N MET A 28 -10.43 -6.36 24.49
CA MET A 28 -11.68 -6.58 25.24
C MET A 28 -12.11 -8.05 25.30
N ARG A 29 -11.94 -8.79 24.21
CA ARG A 29 -12.32 -10.21 24.10
C ARG A 29 -11.11 -11.02 23.62
N PRO A 30 -10.15 -11.35 24.50
CA PRO A 30 -8.97 -12.10 24.10
C PRO A 30 -9.34 -13.51 23.61
N VAL A 31 -8.77 -13.93 22.49
CA VAL A 31 -9.03 -15.22 21.85
C VAL A 31 -7.76 -16.06 21.88
N GLU A 32 -7.83 -17.29 22.42
CA GLU A 32 -6.73 -18.25 22.35
C GLU A 32 -6.61 -18.85 20.94
N GLY A 33 -5.40 -19.24 20.55
CA GLY A 33 -5.06 -19.58 19.17
C GLY A 33 -4.63 -18.37 18.34
N THR A 34 -4.45 -17.19 18.96
CA THR A 34 -3.89 -15.98 18.33
C THR A 34 -2.50 -15.66 18.89
N ILE A 35 -1.89 -14.55 18.46
CA ILE A 35 -0.67 -13.96 19.03
C ILE A 35 -0.67 -13.93 20.58
N LEU A 36 -1.84 -13.79 21.20
CA LEU A 36 -1.97 -13.77 22.67
C LEU A 36 -1.48 -15.09 23.29
N THR A 37 -1.85 -16.22 22.71
CA THR A 37 -1.39 -17.55 23.16
C THR A 37 0.12 -17.66 23.01
N VAL A 38 0.67 -17.24 21.85
CA VAL A 38 2.11 -17.31 21.55
C VAL A 38 2.91 -16.48 22.55
N VAL A 39 2.49 -15.24 22.81
CA VAL A 39 3.15 -14.33 23.77
C VAL A 39 3.06 -14.88 25.21
N ARG A 40 1.89 -15.41 25.63
CA ARG A 40 1.70 -15.98 26.96
C ARG A 40 2.59 -17.19 27.21
N GLU A 41 2.68 -18.10 26.24
CA GLU A 41 3.50 -19.30 26.37
C GLU A 41 5.01 -18.99 26.32
N SER A 42 5.42 -18.09 25.42
CA SER A 42 6.80 -17.57 25.37
C SER A 42 7.21 -16.93 26.70
N SER A 43 6.34 -16.09 27.27
CA SER A 43 6.52 -15.46 28.58
C SER A 43 6.65 -16.49 29.71
N THR A 44 5.80 -17.52 29.72
CA THR A 44 5.83 -18.59 30.74
C THR A 44 7.15 -19.35 30.70
N ALA A 45 7.63 -19.70 29.50
CA ALA A 45 8.92 -20.37 29.33
C ALA A 45 10.10 -19.48 29.72
N ALA A 46 10.06 -18.18 29.36
CA ALA A 46 11.07 -17.21 29.76
C ALA A 46 11.19 -17.10 31.28
N LEU A 47 10.05 -17.01 31.99
CA LEU A 47 10.01 -16.97 33.46
C LEU A 47 10.56 -18.26 34.09
N SER A 48 10.25 -19.43 33.52
CA SER A 48 10.78 -20.71 33.98
C SER A 48 12.31 -20.76 33.84
N SER A 49 12.82 -20.45 32.64
CA SER A 49 14.26 -20.44 32.35
C SER A 49 15.02 -19.45 33.24
N ALA A 50 14.48 -18.24 33.45
CA ALA A 50 15.05 -17.27 34.37
C ALA A 50 15.01 -17.73 35.83
N GLY A 51 13.96 -18.44 36.25
CA GLY A 51 13.83 -19.03 37.58
C GLY A 51 14.86 -20.14 37.85
N GLU A 52 15.30 -20.84 36.81
CA GLU A 52 16.36 -21.85 36.85
C GLU A 52 17.78 -21.24 36.75
N GLY A 53 17.88 -19.92 36.62
CA GLY A 53 19.15 -19.20 36.53
C GLY A 53 19.72 -19.06 35.12
N GLY A 54 18.89 -19.20 34.08
CA GLY A 54 19.26 -18.95 32.70
C GLY A 54 19.78 -17.52 32.49
N ASP A 55 20.82 -17.39 31.66
CA ASP A 55 21.29 -16.08 31.21
C ASP A 55 20.39 -15.51 30.10
N LEU A 56 20.74 -14.32 29.58
CA LEU A 56 19.91 -13.64 28.58
C LEU A 56 19.64 -14.51 27.35
N LEU A 57 20.66 -15.24 26.89
CA LEU A 57 20.54 -16.10 25.71
C LEU A 57 19.64 -17.29 26.00
N ALA A 58 19.88 -18.00 27.11
CA ALA A 58 19.06 -19.16 27.49
C ALA A 58 17.58 -18.81 27.73
N VAL A 59 17.29 -17.61 28.25
CA VAL A 59 15.92 -17.14 28.43
C VAL A 59 15.27 -16.78 27.09
N ALA A 60 15.98 -16.09 26.21
CA ALA A 60 15.48 -15.75 24.88
C ALA A 60 15.20 -16.99 24.03
N GLU A 61 16.08 -18.00 24.08
CA GLU A 61 15.90 -19.28 23.39
C GLU A 61 14.69 -20.05 23.93
N ALA A 62 14.53 -20.13 25.25
CA ALA A 62 13.38 -20.80 25.86
C ALA A 62 12.05 -20.13 25.45
N ALA A 63 12.01 -18.79 25.43
CA ALA A 63 10.85 -18.04 24.97
C ALA A 63 10.54 -18.35 23.50
N ARG A 64 11.56 -18.32 22.63
CA ARG A 64 11.41 -18.55 21.19
C ARG A 64 10.95 -19.96 20.85
N ILE A 65 11.47 -20.98 21.55
CA ILE A 65 11.06 -22.37 21.36
C ILE A 65 9.60 -22.55 21.76
N ALA A 66 9.23 -22.13 22.97
CA ALA A 66 7.86 -22.27 23.45
C ALA A 66 6.84 -21.48 22.60
N GLY A 67 7.22 -20.29 22.12
CA GLY A 67 6.41 -19.54 21.17
C GLY A 67 6.23 -20.26 19.83
N GLY A 68 7.28 -20.93 19.34
CA GLY A 68 7.22 -21.76 18.13
C GLY A 68 6.22 -22.90 18.29
N ASP A 69 6.35 -23.67 19.36
CA ASP A 69 5.44 -24.77 19.67
C ASP A 69 4.00 -24.28 19.85
N ALA A 70 3.80 -23.10 20.46
CA ALA A 70 2.49 -22.49 20.62
C ALA A 70 1.89 -22.04 19.29
N LEU A 71 2.70 -21.45 18.40
CA LEU A 71 2.29 -21.02 17.07
C LEU A 71 1.83 -22.21 16.24
N GLU A 72 2.55 -23.33 16.25
CA GLU A 72 2.17 -24.55 15.53
C GLU A 72 0.83 -25.12 16.00
N ARG A 73 0.47 -24.91 17.27
CA ARG A 73 -0.83 -25.34 17.83
C ARG A 73 -1.94 -24.33 17.65
N THR A 74 -1.69 -23.13 17.11
CA THR A 74 -2.75 -22.14 16.86
C THR A 74 -3.93 -22.69 16.04
N PRO A 75 -3.74 -23.54 15.02
CA PRO A 75 -4.85 -24.14 14.28
C PRO A 75 -5.68 -25.13 15.13
N GLU A 76 -5.07 -25.77 16.14
CA GLU A 76 -5.81 -26.67 17.05
C GLU A 76 -6.73 -25.88 18.00
N LEU A 77 -6.40 -24.62 18.26
CA LEU A 77 -7.10 -23.75 19.22
C LEU A 77 -8.14 -22.85 18.55
N LEU A 78 -7.90 -22.47 17.29
CA LEU A 78 -8.76 -21.54 16.56
C LEU A 78 -9.21 -22.16 15.22
N PRO A 79 -10.49 -22.58 15.07
CA PRO A 79 -10.97 -23.31 13.90
C PRO A 79 -10.72 -22.63 12.55
N VAL A 80 -10.79 -21.29 12.48
CA VAL A 80 -10.57 -20.55 11.23
C VAL A 80 -9.16 -20.75 10.67
N LEU A 81 -8.16 -20.89 11.55
CA LEU A 81 -6.77 -21.16 11.16
C LEU A 81 -6.61 -22.59 10.63
N ALA A 82 -7.30 -23.56 11.25
CA ALA A 82 -7.33 -24.94 10.75
C ALA A 82 -8.01 -25.06 9.38
N GLU A 83 -9.10 -24.34 9.17
CA GLU A 83 -9.81 -24.32 7.89
C GLU A 83 -8.96 -23.70 6.78
N ALA A 84 -8.23 -22.62 7.10
CA ALA A 84 -7.29 -21.98 6.17
C ALA A 84 -5.97 -22.74 6.01
N GLY A 85 -5.66 -23.70 6.89
CA GLY A 85 -4.41 -24.46 6.87
C GLY A 85 -3.17 -23.60 7.17
N VAL A 86 -3.35 -22.49 7.89
CA VAL A 86 -2.29 -21.53 8.26
C VAL A 86 -2.18 -21.38 9.78
N VAL A 87 -1.07 -20.83 10.26
CA VAL A 87 -0.88 -20.43 11.66
C VAL A 87 -1.17 -18.94 11.84
N ASP A 88 -1.27 -18.49 13.08
CA ASP A 88 -1.51 -17.06 13.38
C ASP A 88 -0.37 -16.16 12.85
N ALA A 89 -0.70 -15.21 11.97
CA ALA A 89 0.28 -14.32 11.35
C ALA A 89 0.93 -13.37 12.38
N GLY A 90 0.17 -12.89 13.36
CA GLY A 90 0.69 -12.04 14.44
C GLY A 90 1.70 -12.77 15.32
N GLY A 91 1.41 -14.01 15.68
CA GLY A 91 2.30 -14.92 16.41
C GLY A 91 3.57 -15.20 15.62
N SER A 92 3.46 -15.41 14.30
CA SER A 92 4.61 -15.57 13.41
C SER A 92 5.51 -14.33 13.42
N GLY A 93 4.92 -13.13 13.30
CA GLY A 93 5.65 -11.86 13.39
C GLY A 93 6.32 -11.64 14.76
N PHE A 94 5.65 -12.03 15.86
CA PHE A 94 6.23 -11.99 17.20
C PHE A 94 7.44 -12.94 17.34
N LEU A 95 7.40 -14.12 16.74
CA LEU A 95 8.56 -15.02 16.75
C LEU A 95 9.75 -14.45 15.97
N LEU A 96 9.48 -13.78 14.84
CA LEU A 96 10.53 -13.08 14.10
C LEU A 96 11.18 -11.98 14.94
N LEU A 97 10.41 -11.27 15.79
CA LEU A 97 10.96 -10.31 16.75
C LEU A 97 11.88 -10.99 17.78
N LEU A 98 11.52 -12.18 18.27
CA LEU A 98 12.38 -12.96 19.15
C LEU A 98 13.64 -13.47 18.44
N ASP A 99 13.54 -13.85 17.16
CA ASP A 99 14.68 -14.23 16.33
C ASP A 99 15.65 -13.05 16.11
N ALA A 100 15.11 -11.84 15.91
CA ALA A 100 15.89 -10.61 15.85
C ALA A 100 16.58 -10.29 17.19
N LEU A 101 15.91 -10.53 18.32
CA LEU A 101 16.53 -10.42 19.64
C LEU A 101 17.70 -11.40 19.79
N LEU A 102 17.54 -12.67 19.41
CA LEU A 102 18.60 -13.67 19.46
C LEU A 102 19.79 -13.26 18.58
N THR A 103 19.53 -12.81 17.36
CA THR A 103 20.52 -12.23 16.44
C THR A 103 21.32 -11.12 17.11
N ALA A 104 20.65 -10.20 17.82
CA ALA A 104 21.31 -9.11 18.52
C ALA A 104 22.13 -9.56 19.74
N VAL A 105 21.72 -10.66 20.39
CA VAL A 105 22.38 -11.19 21.60
C VAL A 105 23.64 -11.98 21.27
N ASP A 106 23.62 -12.84 20.25
CA ASP A 106 24.72 -13.78 19.97
C ASP A 106 25.26 -13.78 18.53
N GLY A 107 24.66 -12.97 17.65
CA GLY A 107 25.09 -12.83 16.26
C GLY A 107 24.68 -13.98 15.35
N ARG A 108 23.78 -14.88 15.77
CA ARG A 108 23.19 -15.88 14.86
C ARG A 108 22.44 -15.19 13.72
N ALA A 109 22.35 -15.84 12.57
CA ALA A 109 21.58 -15.31 11.44
C ALA A 109 20.07 -15.36 11.75
N LEU A 110 19.32 -14.41 11.20
CA LEU A 110 17.87 -14.52 11.13
C LEU A 110 17.47 -15.76 10.32
N PRO A 111 16.33 -16.39 10.64
CA PRO A 111 15.80 -17.48 9.82
C PRO A 111 15.55 -16.98 8.40
N GLU A 112 15.83 -17.84 7.42
CA GLU A 112 15.45 -17.57 6.03
C GLU A 112 13.92 -17.44 5.96
N PRO A 113 13.41 -16.51 5.13
CA PRO A 113 11.97 -16.41 4.91
C PRO A 113 11.44 -17.76 4.41
N PRO A 114 10.28 -18.23 4.91
CA PRO A 114 9.72 -19.50 4.47
C PRO A 114 9.45 -19.44 2.96
N GLU A 115 9.78 -20.52 2.24
CA GLU A 115 9.41 -20.68 0.84
C GLU A 115 7.88 -20.78 0.75
N VAL A 116 7.22 -19.72 0.30
CA VAL A 116 5.76 -19.70 0.11
C VAL A 116 5.43 -20.51 -1.15
N SER A 117 5.28 -21.82 -0.98
CA SER A 117 4.91 -22.72 -2.06
C SER A 117 3.39 -22.73 -2.27
N GLY A 118 2.91 -21.92 -3.21
CA GLY A 118 1.53 -21.99 -3.73
C GLY A 118 0.70 -20.74 -3.45
N PRO A 119 -0.41 -20.55 -4.20
CA PRO A 119 -1.33 -19.46 -3.94
C PRO A 119 -1.86 -19.64 -2.52
N VAL A 120 -1.76 -18.59 -1.70
CA VAL A 120 -2.42 -18.56 -0.40
C VAL A 120 -3.91 -18.70 -0.69
N ALA A 121 -4.42 -19.91 -0.54
CA ALA A 121 -5.80 -20.25 -0.84
C ALA A 121 -6.69 -19.47 0.12
N GLY A 122 -7.21 -18.33 -0.35
CA GLY A 122 -8.21 -17.53 0.33
C GLY A 122 -7.76 -17.03 1.70
N SER A 123 -7.61 -15.71 1.83
CA SER A 123 -8.13 -15.05 3.01
C SER A 123 -9.63 -15.41 3.14
N VAL A 124 -9.92 -16.58 3.73
CA VAL A 124 -11.23 -16.85 4.31
C VAL A 124 -11.32 -15.80 5.41
N GLY A 125 -12.20 -14.82 5.19
CA GLY A 125 -12.41 -13.73 6.12
C GLY A 125 -12.57 -14.26 7.55
N ASP A 126 -12.21 -13.42 8.51
CA ASP A 126 -12.54 -13.62 9.91
C ASP A 126 -13.89 -14.32 10.02
N GLY A 127 -13.92 -15.43 10.75
CA GLY A 127 -15.04 -16.34 10.82
C GLY A 127 -16.31 -15.67 11.37
N HIS A 128 -17.00 -14.96 10.50
CA HIS A 128 -18.43 -14.74 10.50
C HIS A 128 -18.97 -15.28 9.16
N PRO A 129 -20.03 -16.11 9.21
CA PRO A 129 -20.51 -16.83 8.06
C PRO A 129 -20.88 -15.85 6.94
N SER A 130 -20.41 -16.14 5.74
CA SER A 130 -20.76 -15.50 4.46
C SER A 130 -22.18 -14.91 4.43
N GLY A 131 -22.24 -13.63 4.79
CA GLY A 131 -23.39 -12.76 4.95
C GLY A 131 -22.85 -11.39 5.37
N GLN A 132 -23.57 -10.32 5.03
CA GLN A 132 -23.18 -8.93 5.29
C GLN A 132 -23.16 -8.60 6.81
N ASP A 133 -22.29 -9.22 7.61
CA ASP A 133 -22.33 -9.19 9.08
C ASP A 133 -20.98 -8.78 9.73
N GLY A 134 -20.17 -7.94 9.07
CA GLY A 134 -19.00 -7.27 9.67
C GLY A 134 -19.19 -5.75 9.71
N THR A 135 -18.70 -5.09 10.77
CA THR A 135 -18.77 -3.63 10.93
C THR A 135 -17.99 -2.91 9.82
N ARG A 136 -18.55 -1.82 9.28
CA ARG A 136 -18.05 -1.18 8.05
C ARG A 136 -16.84 -0.28 8.26
N TYR A 137 -16.74 0.39 9.39
CA TYR A 137 -15.71 1.40 9.60
C TYR A 137 -14.75 1.02 10.71
N GLU A 138 -13.49 1.38 10.52
CA GLU A 138 -12.49 1.39 11.57
C GLU A 138 -12.32 2.82 12.10
N VAL A 139 -12.42 3.00 13.41
CA VAL A 139 -12.14 4.27 14.08
C VAL A 139 -10.91 4.10 14.96
N MET A 140 -9.88 4.91 14.68
CA MET A 140 -8.65 4.98 15.48
C MET A 140 -8.41 6.40 15.97
N TYR A 141 -7.98 6.55 17.23
CA TYR A 141 -7.51 7.83 17.74
C TYR A 141 -6.60 7.69 18.96
N PHE A 142 -5.87 8.76 19.25
CA PHE A 142 -5.26 8.93 20.57
C PHE A 142 -6.24 9.63 21.52
N LEU A 143 -6.29 9.19 22.76
CA LEU A 143 -7.15 9.70 23.81
C LEU A 143 -6.32 10.17 25.01
N GLU A 144 -6.39 11.46 25.30
CA GLU A 144 -5.90 12.01 26.57
C GLU A 144 -7.02 11.85 27.62
N ALA A 145 -6.89 10.88 28.53
CA ALA A 145 -7.88 10.57 29.57
C ALA A 145 -7.20 10.01 30.82
N ALA A 146 -7.80 10.22 32.00
CA ALA A 146 -7.26 9.65 33.22
C ALA A 146 -7.38 8.12 33.22
N ASP A 147 -6.37 7.43 33.75
CA ASP A 147 -6.30 5.97 33.75
C ASP A 147 -7.51 5.31 34.44
N ASP A 148 -8.10 5.98 35.44
CA ASP A 148 -9.29 5.51 36.16
C ASP A 148 -10.59 5.53 35.31
N ASP A 149 -10.64 6.34 34.25
CA ASP A 149 -11.83 6.48 33.39
C ASP A 149 -11.84 5.46 32.23
N VAL A 150 -10.67 4.88 31.90
CA VAL A 150 -10.48 3.99 30.75
C VAL A 150 -11.25 2.67 30.86
N PRO A 151 -11.37 2.01 32.04
CA PRO A 151 -12.20 0.82 32.16
C PRO A 151 -13.68 1.06 31.80
N GLY A 152 -14.25 2.20 32.22
CA GLY A 152 -15.63 2.56 31.88
C GLY A 152 -15.80 2.92 30.40
N PHE A 153 -14.80 3.58 29.81
CA PHE A 153 -14.73 3.84 28.37
C PHE A 153 -14.72 2.54 27.54
N LYS A 154 -13.92 1.56 27.95
CA LYS A 154 -13.85 0.23 27.31
C LYS A 154 -15.22 -0.46 27.29
N GLU A 155 -15.95 -0.44 28.40
CA GLU A 155 -17.30 -1.01 28.47
C GLU A 155 -18.30 -0.30 27.55
N ALA A 156 -18.23 1.04 27.46
CA ALA A 156 -19.06 1.81 26.55
C ALA A 156 -18.77 1.45 25.08
N TRP A 157 -17.49 1.33 24.72
CA TRP A 157 -17.06 0.93 23.38
C TRP A 157 -17.49 -0.49 23.00
N ASP A 158 -17.53 -1.45 23.93
CA ASP A 158 -18.02 -2.83 23.67
C ASP A 158 -19.48 -2.89 23.21
N SER A 159 -20.26 -1.83 23.48
CA SER A 159 -21.63 -1.70 23.00
C SER A 159 -21.76 -1.07 21.60
N LEU A 160 -20.68 -0.48 21.09
CA LEU A 160 -20.66 0.30 19.84
C LEU A 160 -20.00 -0.44 18.68
N GLY A 161 -19.20 -1.47 18.94
CA GLY A 161 -18.43 -2.13 17.91
C GLY A 161 -17.74 -3.41 18.38
N ASP A 162 -16.95 -3.99 17.50
CA ASP A 162 -16.12 -5.17 17.74
C ASP A 162 -14.62 -4.84 17.55
N SER A 163 -13.77 -5.85 17.76
CA SER A 163 -12.30 -5.74 17.62
C SER A 163 -11.66 -4.59 18.40
N ILE A 164 -12.15 -4.35 19.62
CA ILE A 164 -11.72 -3.21 20.45
C ILE A 164 -10.34 -3.45 21.05
N VAL A 165 -9.43 -2.50 20.77
CA VAL A 165 -8.09 -2.42 21.35
C VAL A 165 -7.89 -1.04 21.97
N VAL A 166 -7.56 -1.01 23.25
CA VAL A 166 -7.19 0.24 23.95
C VAL A 166 -5.92 0.00 24.74
N VAL A 167 -4.82 0.57 24.24
CA VAL A 167 -3.45 0.40 24.74
C VAL A 167 -2.89 1.76 25.16
N GLY A 168 -2.30 1.85 26.34
CA GLY A 168 -1.73 3.09 26.82
C GLY A 168 -1.52 3.09 28.33
N GLY A 169 -1.37 4.28 28.87
CA GLY A 169 -1.15 4.53 30.30
C GLY A 169 -0.54 5.91 30.52
N ASP A 170 -0.49 6.35 31.78
CA ASP A 170 0.04 7.67 32.15
C ASP A 170 -0.71 8.83 31.45
N GLY A 171 -2.02 8.68 31.24
CA GLY A 171 -2.89 9.70 30.69
C GLY A 171 -3.02 9.75 29.16
N ILE A 172 -2.33 8.87 28.41
CA ILE A 172 -2.41 8.81 26.94
C ILE A 172 -2.71 7.38 26.48
N TRP A 173 -3.72 7.25 25.63
CA TRP A 173 -4.24 5.98 25.14
C TRP A 173 -4.32 5.97 23.63
N ASN A 174 -4.02 4.84 23.00
CA ASN A 174 -4.30 4.55 21.60
C ASN A 174 -5.51 3.62 21.56
N CYS A 175 -6.55 4.07 20.87
CA CYS A 175 -7.86 3.45 20.87
C CYS A 175 -8.22 3.06 19.43
N HIS A 176 -8.70 1.83 19.26
CA HIS A 176 -9.13 1.24 18.00
C HIS A 176 -10.40 0.43 18.21
N VAL A 177 -11.40 0.66 17.35
CA VAL A 177 -12.66 -0.09 17.29
C VAL A 177 -13.11 -0.24 15.85
N HIS A 178 -13.73 -1.37 15.52
CA HIS A 178 -14.48 -1.57 14.29
C HIS A 178 -15.98 -1.36 14.59
N THR A 179 -16.65 -0.48 13.85
CA THR A 179 -18.01 -0.02 14.16
C THR A 179 -18.76 0.47 12.91
N ASP A 180 -20.09 0.44 12.95
CA ASP A 180 -20.94 1.12 11.98
C ASP A 180 -21.33 2.54 12.41
N ASP A 181 -21.08 2.90 13.68
CA ASP A 181 -21.44 4.20 14.26
C ASP A 181 -20.20 4.98 14.68
N ILE A 182 -19.57 5.60 13.66
CA ILE A 182 -18.39 6.46 13.81
C ILE A 182 -18.65 7.58 14.84
N GLY A 183 -19.85 8.16 14.82
CA GLY A 183 -20.23 9.27 15.69
C GLY A 183 -20.20 8.85 17.14
N ALA A 184 -20.91 7.79 17.49
CA ALA A 184 -20.98 7.27 18.84
C ALA A 184 -19.59 6.83 19.36
N ALA A 185 -18.76 6.23 18.51
CA ALA A 185 -17.41 5.82 18.89
C ALA A 185 -16.53 7.02 19.30
N ILE A 186 -16.59 8.12 18.56
CA ILE A 186 -15.85 9.36 18.89
C ILE A 186 -16.45 10.06 20.11
N GLU A 187 -17.79 10.14 20.20
CA GLU A 187 -18.50 10.75 21.33
C GLU A 187 -18.18 10.06 22.65
N ALA A 188 -18.03 8.73 22.66
CA ALA A 188 -17.59 7.98 23.83
C ALA A 188 -16.20 8.42 24.32
N GLY A 189 -15.26 8.72 23.39
CA GLY A 189 -13.95 9.28 23.74
C GLY A 189 -14.04 10.69 24.31
N ILE A 190 -14.92 11.54 23.76
CA ILE A 190 -15.18 12.90 24.26
C ILE A 190 -15.76 12.89 25.67
N ALA A 191 -16.58 11.88 26.00
CA ALA A 191 -17.22 11.78 27.31
C ALA A 191 -16.22 11.56 28.47
N VAL A 192 -15.07 10.93 28.19
CA VAL A 192 -14.06 10.57 29.21
C VAL A 192 -12.76 11.37 29.09
N GLY A 193 -12.55 12.07 27.98
CA GLY A 193 -11.29 12.77 27.75
C GLY A 193 -11.27 13.56 26.43
N ARG A 194 -10.07 13.70 25.87
CA ARG A 194 -9.86 14.46 24.63
C ARG A 194 -9.28 13.56 23.54
N PRO A 195 -10.11 13.09 22.59
CA PRO A 195 -9.61 12.38 21.41
C PRO A 195 -8.89 13.34 20.46
N HIS A 196 -7.81 12.88 19.82
CA HIS A 196 -7.07 13.61 18.81
C HIS A 196 -6.41 12.68 17.78
N ARG A 197 -6.07 13.23 16.60
CA ARG A 197 -5.62 12.44 15.43
C ARG A 197 -6.58 11.30 15.11
N ILE A 198 -7.86 11.64 15.03
CA ILE A 198 -8.91 10.69 14.66
C ILE A 198 -8.72 10.31 13.19
N ARG A 199 -8.63 9.00 12.95
CA ARG A 199 -8.66 8.38 11.63
C ARG A 199 -9.90 7.50 11.57
N VAL A 200 -10.61 7.60 10.45
CA VAL A 200 -11.73 6.74 10.12
C VAL A 200 -11.43 6.11 8.77
N THR A 201 -11.46 4.79 8.71
CA THR A 201 -11.22 4.01 7.49
C THR A 201 -12.51 3.24 7.15
N ASP A 202 -12.93 3.22 5.89
CA ASP A 202 -13.99 2.30 5.42
C ASP A 202 -13.34 0.95 5.07
N LEU A 203 -13.62 -0.07 5.88
CA LEU A 203 -13.04 -1.40 5.73
C LEU A 203 -13.60 -2.13 4.50
N TYR A 204 -14.81 -1.77 4.06
CA TYR A 204 -15.38 -2.34 2.83
C TYR A 204 -14.76 -1.72 1.60
N GLU A 205 -14.44 -0.42 1.61
CA GLU A 205 -13.67 0.21 0.53
C GLU A 205 -12.24 -0.37 0.46
N GLU A 206 -11.59 -0.64 1.60
CA GLU A 206 -10.25 -1.25 1.62
C GLU A 206 -10.27 -2.73 1.16
N VAL A 207 -11.29 -3.50 1.56
CA VAL A 207 -11.48 -4.87 1.07
C VAL A 207 -11.91 -4.86 -0.39
N GLU A 208 -12.81 -3.97 -0.83
CA GLU A 208 -13.14 -3.82 -2.25
C GLU A 208 -11.88 -3.41 -3.02
N GLU A 209 -11.09 -2.43 -2.61
CA GLU A 209 -9.84 -2.08 -3.28
C GLU A 209 -8.85 -3.25 -3.35
N GLN A 210 -8.65 -3.99 -2.27
CA GLN A 210 -7.76 -5.17 -2.26
C GLN A 210 -8.32 -6.35 -3.06
N THR A 211 -9.63 -6.57 -3.03
CA THR A 211 -10.31 -7.65 -3.77
C THR A 211 -10.43 -7.27 -5.24
N TRP A 212 -10.61 -5.99 -5.58
CA TRP A 212 -10.57 -5.47 -6.95
C TRP A 212 -9.15 -5.54 -7.52
N VAL A 213 -8.12 -5.23 -6.73
CA VAL A 213 -6.71 -5.45 -7.13
C VAL A 213 -6.44 -6.94 -7.36
N ARG A 214 -6.96 -7.84 -6.51
CA ARG A 214 -6.75 -9.30 -6.62
C ARG A 214 -7.64 -9.98 -7.66
N GLU A 215 -8.84 -9.48 -7.92
CA GLU A 215 -9.80 -10.01 -8.91
C GLU A 215 -9.56 -9.43 -10.31
N HIS A 216 -8.98 -8.22 -10.44
CA HIS A 216 -8.54 -7.68 -11.73
C HIS A 216 -7.10 -8.06 -12.10
N ILE A 217 -6.53 -9.06 -11.40
CA ILE A 217 -5.43 -9.88 -11.87
C ILE A 217 -5.91 -10.85 -13.00
N GLU A 218 -7.18 -10.90 -13.37
CA GLU A 218 -7.66 -11.54 -14.62
C GLU A 218 -7.97 -10.45 -15.67
N ASP A 219 -7.33 -10.39 -16.85
CA ASP A 219 -7.50 -11.28 -17.99
C ASP A 219 -6.19 -11.34 -18.82
N ASP A 220 -5.82 -12.54 -19.25
CA ASP A 220 -4.56 -12.83 -19.95
C ASP A 220 -4.46 -12.02 -21.25
N GLY A 221 -3.39 -11.24 -21.39
CA GLY A 221 -2.92 -10.84 -22.72
C GLY A 221 -2.67 -12.09 -23.58
N PRO A 222 -2.25 -11.96 -24.85
CA PRO A 222 -1.90 -13.15 -25.64
C PRO A 222 -0.93 -14.05 -24.82
N THR A 223 -0.87 -15.35 -25.08
CA THR A 223 0.06 -16.26 -24.36
C THR A 223 1.18 -16.75 -25.25
N ASP A 224 1.23 -16.22 -26.48
CA ASP A 224 2.29 -16.53 -27.44
C ASP A 224 3.66 -16.22 -26.82
N PRO A 225 4.65 -17.12 -26.97
CA PRO A 225 6.00 -16.86 -26.49
C PRO A 225 6.56 -15.61 -27.17
N ILE A 226 7.12 -14.71 -26.37
CA ILE A 226 7.86 -13.52 -26.82
C ILE A 226 9.22 -13.53 -26.15
N ASP A 227 10.22 -12.96 -26.81
CA ASP A 227 11.59 -12.98 -26.27
C ASP A 227 11.72 -11.99 -25.11
N CYS A 228 11.08 -10.82 -25.23
CA CYS A 228 10.97 -9.82 -24.17
C CYS A 228 9.52 -9.42 -23.93
N ALA A 229 9.07 -9.39 -22.68
CA ALA A 229 7.74 -8.93 -22.28
C ALA A 229 7.80 -7.53 -21.63
N VAL A 230 6.67 -6.82 -21.63
CA VAL A 230 6.51 -5.58 -20.87
C VAL A 230 5.42 -5.74 -19.81
N VAL A 231 5.74 -5.29 -18.60
CA VAL A 231 4.81 -5.11 -17.48
C VAL A 231 4.69 -3.60 -17.21
N ALA A 232 3.48 -3.05 -17.21
CA ALA A 232 3.26 -1.64 -16.92
C ALA A 232 2.42 -1.46 -15.66
N VAL A 233 2.57 -0.33 -14.98
CA VAL A 233 1.64 0.07 -13.91
C VAL A 233 0.70 1.15 -14.44
N ALA A 234 -0.60 0.97 -14.24
CA ALA A 234 -1.59 1.97 -14.62
C ALA A 234 -2.83 1.91 -13.74
N ASN A 235 -3.49 3.05 -13.55
CA ASN A 235 -4.76 3.15 -12.84
C ASN A 235 -5.83 3.72 -13.77
N GLY A 236 -6.82 2.91 -14.16
CA GLY A 236 -7.87 3.29 -15.10
C GLY A 236 -8.09 2.23 -16.19
N ASP A 237 -9.35 1.90 -16.47
CA ASP A 237 -9.70 0.87 -17.47
C ASP A 237 -9.21 1.20 -18.88
N GLY A 238 -9.36 2.44 -19.28
CA GLY A 238 -8.93 2.92 -20.59
C GLY A 238 -7.42 2.84 -20.75
N LEU A 239 -6.67 3.27 -19.73
CA LEU A 239 -5.20 3.17 -19.71
C LEU A 239 -4.74 1.70 -19.82
N ARG A 240 -5.37 0.80 -19.06
CA ARG A 240 -5.09 -0.64 -19.14
C ARG A 240 -5.32 -1.19 -20.54
N GLN A 241 -6.42 -0.79 -21.18
CA GLN A 241 -6.74 -1.20 -22.55
C GLN A 241 -5.72 -0.67 -23.58
N ILE A 242 -5.31 0.59 -23.44
CA ILE A 242 -4.31 1.20 -24.34
C ILE A 242 -2.97 0.48 -24.19
N PHE A 243 -2.46 0.31 -22.96
CA PHE A 243 -1.22 -0.43 -22.72
C PHE A 243 -1.26 -1.84 -23.32
N ARG A 244 -2.36 -2.58 -23.14
CA ARG A 244 -2.55 -3.90 -23.77
C ARG A 244 -2.49 -3.83 -25.29
N SER A 245 -3.11 -2.82 -25.90
CA SER A 245 -3.09 -2.64 -27.36
C SER A 245 -1.70 -2.31 -27.90
N LEU A 246 -0.84 -1.70 -27.09
CA LEU A 246 0.56 -1.39 -27.39
C LEU A 246 1.53 -2.56 -27.08
N GLY A 247 1.00 -3.75 -26.77
CA GLY A 247 1.81 -4.95 -26.58
C GLY A 247 2.29 -5.20 -25.14
N VAL A 248 1.83 -4.40 -24.17
CA VAL A 248 2.07 -4.69 -22.75
C VAL A 248 1.36 -5.99 -22.37
N ARG A 249 2.13 -6.92 -21.80
CA ARG A 249 1.64 -8.26 -21.49
C ARG A 249 0.85 -8.32 -20.20
N ARG A 250 1.23 -7.47 -19.26
CA ARG A 250 0.62 -7.39 -17.94
C ARG A 250 0.55 -5.95 -17.47
N VAL A 251 -0.62 -5.56 -16.95
CA VAL A 251 -0.79 -4.24 -16.33
C VAL A 251 -1.13 -4.44 -14.87
N VAL A 252 -0.27 -3.94 -13.99
CA VAL A 252 -0.48 -3.92 -12.54
C VAL A 252 -1.27 -2.66 -12.21
N VAL A 253 -2.27 -2.79 -11.35
CA VAL A 253 -3.04 -1.63 -10.91
C VAL A 253 -2.18 -0.81 -9.96
N GLY A 254 -1.98 0.46 -10.30
CA GLY A 254 -1.25 1.39 -9.45
C GLY A 254 -1.22 2.80 -10.00
N GLY A 255 -1.04 3.79 -9.12
CA GLY A 255 -1.08 5.21 -9.44
C GLY A 255 -0.62 6.09 -8.28
N GLN A 256 -0.86 7.40 -8.36
CA GLN A 256 -0.31 8.40 -7.43
C GLN A 256 -0.67 8.17 -5.94
N SER A 257 -1.83 7.56 -5.67
CA SER A 257 -2.30 7.23 -4.32
C SER A 257 -2.21 5.74 -3.97
N MET A 258 -1.93 4.86 -4.93
CA MET A 258 -1.88 3.41 -4.76
C MET A 258 -0.65 2.84 -5.44
N ASN A 259 0.46 2.75 -4.72
CA ASN A 259 1.70 2.18 -5.26
C ASN A 259 1.74 0.67 -4.99
N PRO A 260 1.96 -0.17 -6.02
CA PRO A 260 2.13 -1.60 -5.85
C PRO A 260 3.39 -1.90 -5.02
N SER A 261 3.35 -3.00 -4.27
CA SER A 261 4.50 -3.52 -3.54
C SER A 261 5.50 -4.20 -4.49
N THR A 262 6.72 -4.48 -4.00
CA THR A 262 7.70 -5.27 -4.76
C THR A 262 7.16 -6.65 -5.10
N THR A 263 6.37 -7.24 -4.19
CA THR A 263 5.73 -8.54 -4.38
C THR A 263 4.73 -8.51 -5.53
N ASP A 264 3.88 -7.48 -5.60
CA ASP A 264 2.87 -7.37 -6.66
C ASP A 264 3.52 -7.27 -8.06
N LEU A 265 4.62 -6.50 -8.16
CA LEU A 265 5.39 -6.38 -9.40
C LEU A 265 6.10 -7.70 -9.74
N LEU A 266 6.66 -8.39 -8.74
CA LEU A 266 7.31 -9.68 -8.92
C LEU A 266 6.32 -10.74 -9.43
N GLU A 267 5.12 -10.82 -8.84
CA GLU A 267 4.06 -11.73 -9.30
C GLU A 267 3.66 -11.45 -10.75
N ALA A 268 3.54 -10.17 -11.13
CA ALA A 268 3.24 -9.77 -12.50
C ALA A 268 4.36 -10.15 -13.49
N VAL A 269 5.63 -10.03 -13.07
CA VAL A 269 6.81 -10.44 -13.85
C VAL A 269 6.89 -11.97 -13.97
N GLU A 270 6.58 -12.71 -12.93
CA GLU A 270 6.60 -14.18 -12.99
C GLU A 270 5.50 -14.73 -13.89
N ALA A 271 4.33 -14.07 -13.91
CA ALA A 271 3.20 -14.47 -14.73
C ALA A 271 3.43 -14.30 -16.26
N VAL A 272 4.34 -13.43 -16.71
CA VAL A 272 4.56 -13.23 -18.16
C VAL A 272 5.39 -14.37 -18.79
N PRO A 273 5.03 -14.83 -20.01
CA PRO A 273 5.71 -15.95 -20.67
C PRO A 273 6.98 -15.51 -21.44
N ALA A 274 7.89 -14.81 -20.75
CA ALA A 274 9.18 -14.36 -21.28
C ALA A 274 10.27 -14.42 -20.20
N ASP A 275 11.51 -14.68 -20.61
CA ASP A 275 12.68 -14.67 -19.72
C ASP A 275 13.30 -13.26 -19.59
N GLU A 276 13.07 -12.39 -20.58
CA GLU A 276 13.44 -10.98 -20.55
C GLU A 276 12.18 -10.14 -20.30
N VAL A 277 12.23 -9.21 -19.33
CA VAL A 277 11.08 -8.41 -18.94
C VAL A 277 11.48 -6.94 -18.73
N VAL A 278 10.67 -6.03 -19.25
CA VAL A 278 10.76 -4.60 -18.98
C VAL A 278 9.59 -4.15 -18.11
N ILE A 279 9.87 -3.38 -17.06
CA ILE A 279 8.86 -2.76 -16.20
C ILE A 279 8.74 -1.27 -16.54
N LEU A 280 7.51 -0.80 -16.73
CA LEU A 280 7.12 0.61 -16.85
C LEU A 280 6.40 1.06 -15.57
N PRO A 281 7.09 1.72 -14.62
CA PRO A 281 6.50 2.12 -13.35
C PRO A 281 5.42 3.20 -13.49
N ASN A 282 5.53 4.07 -14.50
CA ASN A 282 4.60 5.18 -14.80
C ASN A 282 4.27 6.07 -13.59
N ASN A 283 5.12 6.03 -12.56
CA ASN A 283 5.04 6.80 -11.34
C ASN A 283 6.43 6.85 -10.70
N GLY A 284 6.91 8.06 -10.41
CA GLY A 284 8.24 8.26 -9.80
C GLY A 284 8.44 7.56 -8.45
N ASN A 285 7.36 7.31 -7.69
CA ASN A 285 7.41 6.62 -6.40
C ASN A 285 7.53 5.09 -6.54
N ILE A 286 7.20 4.54 -7.71
CA ILE A 286 7.24 3.09 -7.97
C ILE A 286 8.62 2.66 -8.49
N ILE A 287 9.38 3.57 -9.13
CA ILE A 287 10.70 3.27 -9.69
C ILE A 287 11.62 2.53 -8.69
N PRO A 288 11.82 2.99 -7.44
CA PRO A 288 12.74 2.33 -6.51
C PRO A 288 12.29 0.92 -6.09
N VAL A 289 10.99 0.64 -6.15
CA VAL A 289 10.39 -0.67 -5.83
C VAL A 289 10.55 -1.60 -7.04
N ALA A 290 10.28 -1.11 -8.25
CA ALA A 290 10.46 -1.84 -9.49
C ALA A 290 11.92 -2.28 -9.71
N GLU A 291 12.90 -1.43 -9.35
CA GLU A 291 14.33 -1.75 -9.48
C GLU A 291 14.77 -2.93 -8.60
N GLN A 292 14.01 -3.27 -7.55
CA GLN A 292 14.32 -4.40 -6.67
C GLN A 292 13.86 -5.75 -7.22
N VAL A 293 13.03 -5.76 -8.27
CA VAL A 293 12.42 -6.98 -8.80
C VAL A 293 13.45 -7.89 -9.46
N ASP A 294 14.42 -7.34 -10.21
CA ASP A 294 15.49 -8.10 -10.90
C ASP A 294 16.28 -9.00 -9.92
N GLY A 295 16.50 -8.53 -8.69
CA GLY A 295 17.21 -9.28 -7.66
C GLY A 295 16.41 -10.40 -6.99
N GLN A 296 15.13 -10.56 -7.33
CA GLN A 296 14.19 -11.49 -6.68
C GLN A 296 13.57 -12.51 -7.65
N THR A 297 13.98 -12.51 -8.92
CA THR A 297 13.54 -13.47 -9.93
C THR A 297 14.75 -14.12 -10.62
N THR A 298 14.49 -15.21 -11.34
CA THR A 298 15.47 -15.83 -12.25
C THR A 298 15.44 -15.24 -13.66
N LYS A 299 14.42 -14.43 -13.98
CA LYS A 299 14.27 -13.71 -15.25
C LYS A 299 15.19 -12.48 -15.29
N THR A 300 15.54 -12.00 -16.48
CA THR A 300 16.23 -10.71 -16.66
C THR A 300 15.19 -9.60 -16.62
N VAL A 301 15.26 -8.70 -15.64
CA VAL A 301 14.30 -7.60 -15.50
C VAL A 301 15.01 -6.25 -15.63
N ARG A 302 14.45 -5.34 -16.43
CA ARG A 302 14.92 -3.96 -16.53
C ARG A 302 13.79 -2.97 -16.33
N VAL A 303 14.09 -1.86 -15.67
CA VAL A 303 13.14 -0.79 -15.42
C VAL A 303 13.42 0.34 -16.37
N VAL A 304 12.41 0.77 -17.13
CA VAL A 304 12.43 2.08 -17.80
C VAL A 304 11.89 3.08 -16.80
N PRO A 305 12.63 4.14 -16.42
CA PRO A 305 12.27 5.00 -15.29
C PRO A 305 11.16 6.00 -15.61
N THR A 306 10.03 5.52 -16.15
CA THR A 306 8.86 6.34 -16.47
C THR A 306 8.19 6.84 -15.18
N ARG A 307 7.89 8.14 -15.14
CA ARG A 307 7.31 8.86 -14.01
C ARG A 307 5.82 9.13 -14.20
N GLY A 308 5.33 8.99 -15.43
CA GLY A 308 3.92 9.16 -15.80
C GLY A 308 3.51 8.20 -16.91
N VAL A 309 2.21 8.15 -17.18
CA VAL A 309 1.61 7.21 -18.15
C VAL A 309 1.96 7.58 -19.60
N THR A 310 2.03 8.88 -19.91
CA THR A 310 2.36 9.38 -21.26
C THR A 310 3.80 9.05 -21.65
N GLU A 311 4.74 9.16 -20.71
CA GLU A 311 6.11 8.64 -20.88
C GLU A 311 6.11 7.12 -21.15
N GLY A 312 5.22 6.37 -20.48
CA GLY A 312 5.00 4.95 -20.72
C GLY A 312 4.53 4.64 -22.14
N PHE A 313 3.59 5.41 -22.69
CA PHE A 313 3.12 5.26 -24.06
C PHE A 313 4.21 5.54 -25.09
N ALA A 314 4.93 6.65 -24.95
CA ALA A 314 6.03 6.97 -25.85
C ALA A 314 7.15 5.92 -25.78
N SER A 315 7.43 5.40 -24.57
CA SER A 315 8.42 4.33 -24.40
C SER A 315 8.08 3.09 -25.24
N LEU A 316 6.80 2.76 -25.39
CA LEU A 316 6.34 1.59 -26.13
C LEU A 316 6.44 1.72 -27.64
N LEU A 317 6.65 2.91 -28.18
CA LEU A 317 6.90 3.10 -29.61
C LEU A 317 8.25 2.49 -30.04
N GLU A 318 9.21 2.39 -29.12
CA GLU A 318 10.54 1.81 -29.34
C GLU A 318 10.67 0.38 -28.78
N TYR A 319 9.55 -0.25 -28.41
CA TYR A 319 9.55 -1.61 -27.88
C TYR A 319 9.69 -2.67 -28.99
N ASP A 320 10.71 -3.52 -28.86
CA ASP A 320 10.93 -4.70 -29.72
C ASP A 320 10.66 -6.01 -28.94
N PRO A 321 9.56 -6.73 -29.23
CA PRO A 321 9.23 -8.00 -28.56
C PRO A 321 10.22 -9.14 -28.85
N CYS A 322 11.09 -8.99 -29.87
CA CYS A 322 12.17 -9.94 -30.21
C CYS A 322 13.54 -9.51 -29.64
N GLY A 323 13.58 -8.40 -28.90
CA GLY A 323 14.79 -7.84 -28.31
C GLY A 323 15.15 -8.43 -26.94
N THR A 324 16.19 -7.89 -26.31
CA THR A 324 16.53 -8.16 -24.90
C THR A 324 15.98 -7.07 -23.99
N ALA A 325 15.83 -7.34 -22.69
CA ALA A 325 15.39 -6.34 -21.72
C ALA A 325 16.34 -5.14 -21.67
N ASP A 326 17.66 -5.36 -21.76
CA ASP A 326 18.66 -4.30 -21.80
C ASP A 326 18.54 -3.41 -23.05
N GLY A 327 18.31 -4.02 -24.22
CA GLY A 327 18.15 -3.30 -25.48
C GLY A 327 16.88 -2.45 -25.49
N ASN A 328 15.76 -3.07 -25.12
CA ASN A 328 14.47 -2.39 -24.97
C ASN A 328 14.57 -1.27 -23.93
N ALA A 329 15.07 -1.54 -22.72
CA ALA A 329 15.15 -0.52 -21.68
C ALA A 329 15.93 0.73 -22.12
N THR A 330 16.99 0.55 -22.91
CA THR A 330 17.79 1.67 -23.44
C THR A 330 17.00 2.50 -24.47
N ALA A 331 16.39 1.85 -25.46
CA ALA A 331 15.65 2.53 -26.52
C ALA A 331 14.36 3.19 -25.98
N MET A 332 13.60 2.45 -25.19
CA MET A 332 12.37 2.90 -24.55
C MET A 332 12.61 4.06 -23.58
N ALA A 333 13.73 4.06 -22.83
CA ALA A 333 14.08 5.18 -21.95
C ALA A 333 14.40 6.47 -22.72
N ALA A 334 15.04 6.35 -23.91
CA ALA A 334 15.30 7.50 -24.76
C ALA A 334 13.99 8.13 -25.26
N ALA A 335 13.05 7.31 -25.73
CA ALA A 335 11.72 7.78 -26.15
C ALA A 335 10.93 8.41 -25.01
N ALA A 336 10.89 7.75 -23.84
CA ALA A 336 10.23 8.29 -22.65
C ALA A 336 10.76 9.68 -22.25
N SER A 337 12.08 9.90 -22.38
CA SER A 337 12.73 11.16 -22.02
C SER A 337 12.48 12.31 -22.99
N ALA A 338 11.97 12.02 -24.19
CA ALA A 338 11.62 13.04 -25.18
C ALA A 338 10.25 13.68 -24.92
N VAL A 339 9.38 13.01 -24.15
CA VAL A 339 8.05 13.51 -23.82
C VAL A 339 8.12 14.51 -22.66
N LEU A 340 7.50 15.66 -22.84
CA LEU A 340 7.15 16.54 -21.74
C LEU A 340 5.80 16.10 -21.16
N ALA A 341 5.84 15.50 -19.98
CA ALA A 341 4.65 15.06 -19.26
C ALA A 341 4.00 16.21 -18.47
N GLY A 342 2.68 16.28 -18.54
CA GLY A 342 1.84 17.17 -17.75
C GLY A 342 0.69 16.43 -17.08
N GLU A 343 0.19 16.97 -15.98
CA GLU A 343 -0.94 16.42 -15.23
C GLU A 343 -1.86 17.56 -14.80
N VAL A 344 -3.18 17.31 -14.81
CA VAL A 344 -4.17 18.23 -14.27
C VAL A 344 -4.94 17.53 -13.16
N THR A 345 -5.08 18.19 -12.01
CA THR A 345 -5.78 17.65 -10.84
C THR A 345 -6.53 18.76 -10.08
N VAL A 346 -7.26 18.39 -9.02
CA VAL A 346 -8.02 19.31 -8.17
C VAL A 346 -7.45 19.29 -6.76
N ALA A 347 -7.24 20.47 -6.18
CA ALA A 347 -6.75 20.61 -4.82
C ALA A 347 -7.80 20.15 -3.80
N VAL A 348 -7.42 19.21 -2.92
CA VAL A 348 -8.30 18.71 -1.84
C VAL A 348 -8.11 19.44 -0.50
N ARG A 349 -7.20 20.40 -0.45
CA ARG A 349 -6.93 21.23 0.74
C ARG A 349 -6.13 22.47 0.37
N ASP A 350 -6.16 23.46 1.26
CA ASP A 350 -5.31 24.63 1.16
C ASP A 350 -3.81 24.26 1.28
N ALA A 351 -2.98 24.85 0.42
CA ALA A 351 -1.55 24.64 0.39
C ALA A 351 -0.80 25.85 -0.19
N GLY A 352 0.53 25.83 -0.12
CA GLY A 352 1.39 26.79 -0.82
C GLY A 352 2.21 26.09 -1.89
N SER A 353 2.39 26.74 -3.04
CA SER A 353 3.27 26.30 -4.12
C SER A 353 4.13 27.46 -4.63
N GLU A 354 5.13 27.17 -5.47
CA GLU A 354 5.92 28.20 -6.14
C GLU A 354 5.07 29.07 -7.09
N ALA A 355 3.98 28.52 -7.63
CA ALA A 355 3.02 29.24 -8.48
C ALA A 355 2.06 30.14 -7.68
N GLY A 356 1.91 29.93 -6.36
CA GLY A 356 1.04 30.74 -5.50
C GLY A 356 0.36 29.95 -4.39
N ALA A 357 -0.58 30.61 -3.71
CA ALA A 357 -1.46 29.98 -2.74
C ALA A 357 -2.50 29.11 -3.47
N ILE A 358 -2.65 27.88 -3.00
CA ILE A 358 -3.64 26.91 -3.48
C ILE A 358 -4.75 26.85 -2.45
N SER A 359 -5.99 27.00 -2.90
CA SER A 359 -7.18 26.77 -2.10
C SER A 359 -7.83 25.43 -2.45
N GLU A 360 -8.51 24.83 -1.47
CA GLU A 360 -9.36 23.65 -1.72
C GLU A 360 -10.36 23.94 -2.85
N GLY A 361 -10.41 23.03 -3.84
CA GLY A 361 -11.23 23.15 -5.05
C GLY A 361 -10.53 23.83 -6.24
N ASP A 362 -9.33 24.39 -6.08
CA ASP A 362 -8.57 24.94 -7.22
C ASP A 362 -8.15 23.82 -8.19
N HIS A 363 -8.19 24.13 -9.48
CA HIS A 363 -7.65 23.25 -10.52
C HIS A 363 -6.18 23.57 -10.74
N LEU A 364 -5.35 22.52 -10.72
CA LEU A 364 -3.89 22.62 -10.75
C LEU A 364 -3.36 21.99 -12.04
N GLY A 365 -2.51 22.72 -12.74
CA GLY A 365 -1.69 22.20 -13.83
C GLY A 365 -0.27 21.93 -13.35
N LEU A 366 0.21 20.71 -13.52
CA LEU A 366 1.53 20.25 -13.10
C LEU A 366 2.37 19.81 -14.28
N SER A 367 3.67 20.03 -14.20
CA SER A 367 4.66 19.39 -15.07
C SER A 367 5.93 19.09 -14.27
N GLY A 368 6.53 17.92 -14.50
CA GLY A 368 7.70 17.46 -13.74
C GLY A 368 7.47 17.39 -12.21
N GLY A 369 6.23 17.15 -11.78
CA GLY A 369 5.83 17.11 -10.36
C GLY A 369 5.73 18.47 -9.67
N LYS A 370 5.78 19.58 -10.41
CA LYS A 370 5.64 20.94 -9.88
C LYS A 370 4.35 21.58 -10.36
N VAL A 371 3.67 22.30 -9.47
CA VAL A 371 2.51 23.12 -9.82
C VAL A 371 2.98 24.33 -10.62
N MET A 372 2.55 24.41 -11.86
CA MET A 372 2.85 25.50 -12.79
C MET A 372 1.69 26.49 -12.88
N VAL A 373 0.46 25.98 -12.78
CA VAL A 373 -0.78 26.76 -12.98
C VAL A 373 -1.78 26.44 -11.89
N ILE A 374 -2.46 27.50 -11.41
CA ILE A 374 -3.58 27.42 -10.46
C ILE A 374 -4.74 28.20 -11.08
N ALA A 375 -5.88 27.56 -11.27
CA ALA A 375 -7.05 28.18 -11.91
C ALA A 375 -8.37 27.74 -11.27
N GLY A 376 -9.41 28.56 -11.47
CA GLY A 376 -10.76 28.28 -10.96
C GLY A 376 -11.60 27.34 -11.83
N SER A 377 -11.05 26.79 -12.92
CA SER A 377 -11.75 25.82 -13.76
C SER A 377 -10.77 24.87 -14.45
N LEU A 378 -11.26 23.68 -14.80
CA LEU A 378 -10.48 22.65 -15.47
C LEU A 378 -9.97 23.11 -16.84
N PHE A 379 -10.81 23.80 -17.62
CA PHE A 379 -10.42 24.41 -18.90
C PHE A 379 -9.23 25.35 -18.71
N ALA A 380 -9.34 26.31 -17.77
CA ALA A 380 -8.31 27.33 -17.58
C ALA A 380 -7.00 26.77 -17.02
N ALA A 381 -7.06 25.74 -16.16
CA ALA A 381 -5.86 25.05 -15.69
C ALA A 381 -5.15 24.32 -16.82
N THR A 382 -5.91 23.64 -17.69
CA THR A 382 -5.36 22.83 -18.79
C THR A 382 -4.78 23.71 -19.90
N THR A 383 -5.52 24.70 -20.38
CA THR A 383 -5.02 25.62 -21.42
C THR A 383 -3.87 26.49 -20.91
N GLY A 384 -3.96 26.96 -19.66
CA GLY A 384 -2.84 27.69 -19.03
C GLY A 384 -1.59 26.83 -18.87
N LEU A 385 -1.74 25.52 -18.64
CA LEU A 385 -0.60 24.61 -18.60
C LEU A 385 0.02 24.50 -19.99
N PHE A 386 -0.77 24.29 -21.05
CA PHE A 386 -0.29 24.29 -22.43
C PHE A 386 0.43 25.59 -22.80
N ASP A 387 -0.13 26.77 -22.49
CA ASP A 387 0.51 28.07 -22.71
C ASP A 387 1.90 28.18 -22.05
N THR A 388 2.13 27.42 -20.98
CA THR A 388 3.38 27.46 -20.21
C THR A 388 4.42 26.48 -20.75
N VAL A 389 4.01 25.32 -21.25
CA VAL A 389 4.92 24.20 -21.59
C VAL A 389 5.07 23.95 -23.07
N VAL A 390 4.08 24.30 -23.89
CA VAL A 390 4.12 24.13 -25.34
C VAL A 390 5.00 25.20 -25.97
N THR A 391 5.74 24.80 -27.00
CA THR A 391 6.64 25.64 -27.79
C THR A 391 6.52 25.27 -29.26
N ASP A 392 7.06 26.10 -30.15
CA ASP A 392 7.08 25.87 -31.61
C ASP A 392 7.90 24.63 -32.04
N GLU A 393 8.60 23.96 -31.11
CA GLU A 393 9.37 22.74 -31.39
C GLU A 393 8.56 21.46 -31.21
N HIS A 394 7.39 21.54 -30.58
CA HIS A 394 6.50 20.39 -30.38
C HIS A 394 5.59 20.20 -31.59
N GLU A 395 5.25 18.96 -31.90
CA GLU A 395 4.43 18.57 -33.06
C GLU A 395 3.17 17.79 -32.66
N LEU A 396 3.18 17.13 -31.50
CA LEU A 396 2.08 16.29 -31.04
C LEU A 396 1.71 16.55 -29.57
N VAL A 397 0.40 16.61 -29.31
CA VAL A 397 -0.18 16.62 -27.97
C VAL A 397 -1.10 15.43 -27.80
N THR A 398 -0.77 14.56 -26.85
CA THR A 398 -1.64 13.49 -26.37
C THR A 398 -2.37 13.94 -25.12
N LEU A 399 -3.70 13.99 -25.16
CA LEU A 399 -4.58 14.32 -24.05
C LEU A 399 -5.34 13.08 -23.59
N ILE A 400 -5.10 12.65 -22.35
CA ILE A 400 -5.76 11.47 -21.78
C ILE A 400 -6.79 11.89 -20.74
N GLU A 401 -8.06 11.57 -20.99
CA GLU A 401 -9.22 11.90 -20.17
C GLU A 401 -9.37 10.93 -18.98
N GLY A 402 -9.45 11.49 -17.77
CA GLY A 402 -9.74 10.78 -16.53
C GLY A 402 -11.24 10.56 -16.32
N ALA A 403 -11.59 9.87 -15.23
CA ALA A 403 -12.98 9.52 -14.91
C ALA A 403 -13.89 10.76 -14.68
N ASP A 404 -13.30 11.85 -14.18
CA ASP A 404 -14.01 13.10 -13.87
C ASP A 404 -13.93 14.15 -14.99
N ALA A 405 -13.35 13.80 -16.15
CA ALA A 405 -13.32 14.68 -17.31
C ALA A 405 -14.68 14.69 -18.02
N ASP A 406 -15.22 15.88 -18.30
CA ASP A 406 -16.46 16.01 -19.07
C ASP A 406 -16.18 16.30 -20.55
N GLU A 407 -16.92 15.62 -21.42
CA GLU A 407 -16.77 15.67 -22.89
C GLU A 407 -16.85 17.11 -23.45
N ALA A 408 -17.67 17.98 -22.85
CA ALA A 408 -17.84 19.36 -23.31
C ALA A 408 -16.59 20.21 -23.02
N THR A 409 -15.99 20.04 -21.84
CA THR A 409 -14.71 20.67 -21.50
C THR A 409 -13.59 20.12 -22.37
N THR A 410 -13.48 18.80 -22.56
CA THR A 410 -12.47 18.19 -23.44
C THR A 410 -12.55 18.78 -24.85
N ALA A 411 -13.75 18.79 -25.45
CA ALA A 411 -13.96 19.33 -26.80
C ALA A 411 -13.60 20.82 -26.90
N SER A 412 -13.82 21.59 -25.83
CA SER A 412 -13.44 23.00 -25.75
C SER A 412 -11.93 23.18 -25.68
N ILE A 413 -11.21 22.32 -24.94
CA ILE A 413 -9.74 22.33 -24.86
C ILE A 413 -9.14 21.99 -26.23
N VAL A 414 -9.63 20.95 -26.90
CA VAL A 414 -9.17 20.55 -28.24
C VAL A 414 -9.38 21.69 -29.25
N SER A 415 -10.59 22.28 -29.26
CA SER A 415 -10.90 23.42 -30.15
C SER A 415 -10.01 24.63 -29.89
N TRP A 416 -9.59 24.84 -28.64
CA TRP A 416 -8.67 25.90 -28.27
C TRP A 416 -7.24 25.61 -28.76
N LEU A 417 -6.75 24.38 -28.58
CA LEU A 417 -5.43 23.96 -29.09
C LEU A 417 -5.35 24.11 -30.61
N GLU A 418 -6.35 23.64 -31.36
CA GLU A 418 -6.39 23.77 -32.82
C GLU A 418 -6.39 25.24 -33.29
N ALA A 419 -6.92 26.16 -32.47
CA ALA A 419 -7.01 27.57 -32.80
C ALA A 419 -5.72 28.36 -32.47
N GLU A 420 -5.14 28.12 -31.30
CA GLU A 420 -3.95 28.84 -30.82
C GLU A 420 -2.63 28.19 -31.30
N HIS A 421 -2.64 26.87 -31.53
CA HIS A 421 -1.50 26.07 -31.98
C HIS A 421 -1.86 25.23 -33.23
N PRO A 422 -2.09 25.86 -34.39
CA PRO A 422 -2.59 25.19 -35.60
C PRO A 422 -1.61 24.18 -36.21
N ASP A 423 -0.34 24.21 -35.82
CA ASP A 423 0.70 23.30 -36.29
C ASP A 423 0.84 22.04 -35.40
N LEU A 424 0.13 21.98 -34.27
CA LEU A 424 0.10 20.80 -33.39
C LEU A 424 -0.99 19.81 -33.81
N GLU A 425 -0.63 18.53 -33.86
CA GLU A 425 -1.60 17.45 -33.89
C GLU A 425 -2.08 17.15 -32.47
N VAL A 426 -3.40 16.99 -32.29
CA VAL A 426 -4.00 16.71 -30.98
C VAL A 426 -4.69 15.34 -31.03
N GLU A 427 -4.22 14.41 -30.20
CA GLU A 427 -4.83 13.11 -30.01
C GLU A 427 -5.50 13.03 -28.65
N THR A 428 -6.73 12.50 -28.60
CA THR A 428 -7.46 12.29 -27.35
C THR A 428 -7.70 10.81 -27.08
N HIS A 429 -7.53 10.41 -25.82
CA HIS A 429 -7.76 9.06 -25.35
C HIS A 429 -8.56 9.06 -24.05
N VAL A 430 -9.46 8.08 -23.90
CA VAL A 430 -10.14 7.86 -22.62
C VAL A 430 -9.25 6.96 -21.76
N GLY A 431 -8.71 7.49 -20.67
CA GLY A 431 -7.87 6.76 -19.72
C GLY A 431 -8.65 6.22 -18.52
N GLY A 432 -9.62 7.00 -18.02
CA GLY A 432 -10.48 6.60 -16.91
C GLY A 432 -9.77 6.54 -15.55
N GLN A 433 -8.61 7.20 -15.41
CA GLN A 433 -7.91 7.32 -14.13
C GLN A 433 -8.72 8.17 -13.12
N PRO A 434 -8.69 7.84 -11.83
CA PRO A 434 -9.31 8.66 -10.78
C PRO A 434 -8.43 9.87 -10.41
N LEU A 435 -9.03 10.91 -9.81
CA LEU A 435 -8.37 12.10 -9.22
C LEU A 435 -7.62 13.04 -10.20
N TYR A 436 -7.28 12.57 -11.40
CA TYR A 436 -6.57 13.33 -12.42
C TYR A 436 -7.42 13.43 -13.68
N PRO A 437 -8.19 14.52 -13.84
CA PRO A 437 -9.04 14.69 -15.02
C PRO A 437 -8.26 14.65 -16.34
N TYR A 438 -6.99 15.07 -16.37
CA TYR A 438 -6.17 14.96 -17.58
C TYR A 438 -4.73 14.55 -17.30
N TYR A 439 -4.19 13.68 -18.14
CA TYR A 439 -2.75 13.54 -18.38
C TYR A 439 -2.38 14.07 -19.76
N LEU A 440 -1.23 14.72 -19.84
CA LEU A 440 -0.71 15.36 -21.06
C LEU A 440 0.63 14.72 -21.42
N GLY A 441 0.78 14.37 -22.70
CA GLY A 441 2.07 14.05 -23.32
C GLY A 441 2.30 15.04 -24.44
N ILE A 442 3.46 15.69 -24.45
CA ILE A 442 3.82 16.70 -25.45
C ILE A 442 5.17 16.30 -26.03
N GLU A 443 5.22 16.15 -27.35
CA GLU A 443 6.36 15.63 -28.11
C GLU A 443 6.85 16.61 -29.16
#